data_AF-A0A966XN30-F1
#
_entry.id   AF-A0A966XN30-F1
#
_cell.length_a   1.000
_cell.length_b   1.000
_cell.length_c   1.000
_cell.angle_alpha   90.00
_cell.angle_beta   90.00
_cell.angle_gamma   90.00
#
_symmetry.space_group_name_H-M   'P 1'
#
loop_
_entity.id
_entity.type
_entity.pdbx_description
1 polymer ?
#
loop_
_entity_poly.entity_id
_entity_poly.type
_entity_poly.pdbx_seq_one_letter_code
_entity_poly.pdbx_strand_id
1 'polypeptide(L)'
;MDDLIDMMVSNESPSEISDRIKDILMQKSSENIDTVRPVVASSIFGDPEDGVDVDSDETEPTAELETETEVETEDEVETTAELETEEEPEEEETN
;
A
#
# COMPACT_ATOMS: atom_id res chain seq x y z
N MET A 1 -18.31 8.13 10.28
CA MET A 1 -18.53 8.37 8.83
C MET A 1 -18.90 9.83 8.61
N ASP A 2 -19.70 10.40 9.52
CA ASP A 2 -20.06 11.82 9.51
C ASP A 2 -18.83 12.75 9.48
N ASP A 3 -17.78 12.45 10.27
CA ASP A 3 -16.52 13.21 10.22
C ASP A 3 -15.91 13.31 8.81
N LEU A 4 -15.99 12.24 8.00
CA LEU A 4 -15.44 12.26 6.63
C LEU A 4 -16.26 13.18 5.72
N ILE A 5 -17.57 13.21 5.90
CA ILE A 5 -18.46 14.08 5.14
C ILE A 5 -18.21 15.54 5.54
N ASP A 6 -18.02 15.81 6.83
CA ASP A 6 -17.69 17.15 7.33
C ASP A 6 -16.33 17.65 6.81
N MET A 7 -15.32 16.78 6.71
CA MET A 7 -14.02 17.13 6.11
C MET A 7 -14.13 17.44 4.61
N MET A 8 -14.97 16.70 3.88
CA MET A 8 -15.25 16.98 2.47
C MET A 8 -15.96 18.33 2.28
N VAL A 9 -16.89 18.70 3.17
CA VAL A 9 -17.60 19.98 3.12
C VAL A 9 -16.69 21.14 3.54
N SER A 10 -15.76 20.89 4.47
CA SER A 10 -14.82 21.89 5.00
C SER A 10 -13.67 22.23 4.05
N ASN A 11 -13.63 21.62 2.86
CA ASN A 11 -12.60 21.82 1.82
C ASN A 11 -11.18 21.57 2.34
N GLU A 12 -11.03 20.51 3.14
CA GLU A 12 -9.73 19.99 3.56
C GLU A 12 -8.91 19.45 2.39
N SER A 13 -7.62 19.21 2.60
CA SER A 13 -6.76 18.78 1.49
C SER A 13 -7.18 17.41 0.96
N PRO A 14 -7.10 17.17 -0.36
CA PRO A 14 -7.43 15.88 -0.95
C PRO A 14 -6.63 14.72 -0.35
N SER A 15 -5.39 14.98 0.10
CA SER A 15 -4.54 13.99 0.75
C SER A 15 -5.11 13.56 2.11
N GLU A 16 -5.51 14.52 2.96
CA GLU A 16 -6.09 14.23 4.29
C GLU A 16 -7.40 13.45 4.18
N ILE A 17 -8.28 13.83 3.24
CA ILE A 17 -9.54 13.11 2.97
C ILE A 17 -9.23 11.68 2.49
N SER A 18 -8.24 11.50 1.61
CA SER A 18 -7.85 10.19 1.10
C SER A 18 -7.28 9.28 2.18
N ASP A 19 -6.46 9.83 3.08
CA ASP A 19 -5.89 9.07 4.19
C ASP A 19 -6.97 8.66 5.18
N ARG A 20 -7.94 9.55 5.48
CA ARG A 20 -9.08 9.17 6.32
C ARG A 20 -9.93 8.06 5.69
N ILE A 21 -10.16 8.10 4.39
CA ILE A 21 -10.89 7.03 3.68
C ILE A 21 -10.15 5.71 3.82
N LYS A 22 -8.83 5.70 3.65
CA LYS A 22 -8.01 4.50 3.83
C LYS A 22 -8.15 3.95 5.24
N ASP A 23 -8.07 4.80 6.26
CA ASP A 23 -8.20 4.37 7.65
C ASP A 23 -9.55 3.68 7.92
N ILE A 24 -10.65 4.30 7.46
CA ILE A 24 -11.99 3.75 7.63
C ILE A 24 -12.14 2.42 6.89
N LEU A 25 -11.61 2.32 5.67
CA LEU A 25 -11.65 1.09 4.88
C LEU A 25 -10.81 -0.02 5.51
N MET A 26 -9.61 0.30 5.99
CA MET A 26 -8.72 -0.65 6.69
C MET A 26 -9.40 -1.20 7.94
N GLN A 27 -9.99 -0.32 8.75
CA GLN A 27 -10.72 -0.72 9.95
C GLN A 27 -11.91 -1.62 9.63
N LYS A 28 -12.76 -1.23 8.67
CA LYS A 28 -13.92 -2.03 8.25
C LYS A 28 -13.53 -3.36 7.61
N SER A 29 -12.45 -3.36 6.83
CA SER A 29 -11.95 -4.58 6.18
C SER A 29 -11.42 -5.55 7.22
N SER A 30 -10.72 -5.07 8.25
CA SER A 30 -10.27 -5.91 9.36
C SER A 30 -11.44 -6.57 10.08
N GLU A 31 -12.49 -5.81 10.40
CA GLU A 31 -13.70 -6.33 11.05
C GLU A 31 -14.42 -7.37 10.17
N ASN A 32 -14.45 -7.14 8.86
CA ASN A 32 -15.00 -8.11 7.90
C ASN A 32 -14.18 -9.40 7.88
N ILE A 33 -12.84 -9.29 7.81
CA ILE A 33 -11.93 -10.44 7.84
C ILE A 33 -12.16 -11.25 9.11
N ASP A 34 -12.23 -10.61 10.27
CA ASP A 34 -12.45 -11.29 11.55
C ASP A 34 -13.77 -12.08 11.58
N THR A 35 -14.80 -11.54 10.92
CA THR A 35 -16.11 -12.20 10.79
C THR A 35 -16.06 -13.41 9.85
N VAL A 36 -15.35 -13.30 8.73
CA VAL A 36 -15.28 -14.33 7.68
C VAL A 36 -14.27 -15.43 8.04
N ARG A 37 -13.23 -15.11 8.80
CA ARG A 37 -12.16 -16.02 9.21
C ARG A 37 -12.65 -17.36 9.80
N PRO A 38 -13.58 -17.40 10.78
CA PRO A 38 -14.07 -18.66 11.32
C PRO A 38 -14.84 -19.50 10.30
N VAL A 39 -15.58 -18.87 9.39
CA VAL A 39 -16.34 -19.57 8.34
C VAL A 39 -15.38 -20.27 7.38
N VAL A 40 -14.31 -19.58 6.97
CA VAL A 40 -13.26 -20.16 6.13
C VAL A 40 -12.50 -21.26 6.88
N ALA A 41 -12.18 -21.05 8.15
CA ALA A 41 -11.53 -22.06 8.98
C ALA A 41 -12.38 -23.33 9.11
N SER A 42 -13.69 -23.20 9.33
CA SER A 42 -14.61 -24.34 9.33
C SER A 42 -14.72 -25.01 7.95
N SER A 43 -14.64 -24.25 6.85
CA SER A 43 -14.66 -24.82 5.51
C SER A 43 -13.39 -25.59 5.15
N ILE A 44 -12.24 -25.24 5.72
CA ILE A 44 -10.93 -25.86 5.41
C ILE A 44 -10.60 -26.98 6.41
N PHE A 45 -10.93 -26.78 7.69
CA PHE A 45 -10.52 -27.66 8.80
C PHE A 45 -11.70 -28.24 9.58
N GLY A 46 -12.93 -27.86 9.28
CA GLY A 46 -14.11 -28.17 10.08
C GLY A 46 -14.98 -29.32 9.58
N ASP A 47 -14.57 -30.03 8.53
CA ASP A 47 -15.23 -31.28 8.12
C ASP A 47 -14.61 -32.49 8.86
N PRO A 48 -15.38 -33.24 9.67
CA PRO A 48 -14.95 -34.50 10.25
C PRO A 48 -15.40 -35.74 9.45
N GLU A 49 -15.79 -35.60 8.18
CA GLU A 49 -16.31 -36.72 7.37
C GLU A 49 -15.26 -37.20 6.36
N ASP A 50 -14.13 -37.65 6.89
CA ASP A 50 -13.43 -38.89 6.54
C ASP A 50 -12.01 -38.80 7.08
N GLY A 51 -11.60 -39.80 7.84
CA GLY A 51 -10.28 -39.90 8.42
C GLY A 51 -9.20 -39.89 7.35
N VAL A 52 -8.72 -38.69 7.01
CA VAL A 52 -7.41 -38.54 6.38
C VAL A 52 -6.42 -38.79 7.49
N ASP A 53 -5.83 -39.98 7.47
CA ASP A 53 -4.57 -40.27 8.16
C ASP A 53 -3.57 -39.25 7.59
N VAL A 54 -3.43 -38.12 8.28
CA VAL A 54 -2.34 -37.18 8.02
C VAL A 54 -1.13 -37.93 8.55
N ASP A 55 -0.51 -38.72 7.67
CA ASP A 55 0.85 -39.20 7.85
C ASP A 55 1.64 -37.94 8.19
N SER A 56 1.95 -37.81 9.48
CA SER A 56 2.63 -36.68 10.06
C SER A 56 4.10 -36.82 9.70
N ASP A 57 4.40 -36.81 8.39
CA ASP A 57 5.71 -36.42 7.89
C ASP A 57 5.83 -34.92 8.16
N GLU A 58 6.19 -34.64 9.41
CA GLU A 58 6.60 -33.36 9.94
C GLU A 58 7.81 -32.90 9.13
N THR A 59 7.55 -32.33 7.96
CA THR A 59 8.54 -31.53 7.25
C THR A 59 8.61 -30.21 8.00
N GLU A 60 9.47 -30.20 9.03
CA GLU A 60 9.98 -28.99 9.65
C GLU A 60 10.25 -27.95 8.55
N PRO A 61 9.65 -26.75 8.59
CA PRO A 61 9.97 -25.71 7.63
C PRO A 61 11.41 -25.28 7.90
N THR A 62 12.37 -25.75 7.09
CA THR A 62 13.71 -25.17 7.01
C THR A 62 13.59 -23.84 6.28
N ALA A 63 13.01 -22.84 6.95
CA ALA A 63 13.09 -21.47 6.51
C ALA A 63 14.53 -20.99 6.76
N GLU A 64 15.43 -21.29 5.82
CA GLU A 64 16.68 -20.56 5.73
C GLU A 64 16.33 -19.12 5.38
N LEU A 65 16.38 -18.25 6.39
CA LEU A 65 16.18 -16.82 6.24
C LEU A 65 17.39 -16.27 5.47
N GLU A 66 17.34 -16.28 4.15
CA GLU A 66 18.30 -15.53 3.34
C GLU A 66 18.02 -14.04 3.57
N THR A 67 18.78 -13.44 4.48
CA THR A 67 18.83 -11.99 4.63
C THR A 67 19.59 -11.44 3.43
N GLU A 68 18.88 -11.02 2.39
CA GLU A 68 19.49 -10.20 1.34
C GLU A 68 19.99 -8.89 1.98
N THR A 69 21.32 -8.76 2.03
CA THR A 69 22.02 -7.56 2.47
C THR A 69 21.57 -6.36 1.65
N GLU A 70 21.54 -5.23 2.36
CA GLU A 70 20.98 -3.93 2.02
C GLU A 70 21.29 -3.44 0.59
N VAL A 71 20.24 -2.89 -0.02
CA VAL A 71 20.30 -2.07 -1.24
C VAL A 71 21.02 -0.77 -0.91
N GLU A 72 22.25 -0.59 -1.40
CA GLU A 72 22.85 0.74 -1.56
C GLU A 72 22.31 1.33 -2.87
N THR A 73 21.24 2.13 -2.78
CA THR A 73 20.89 3.10 -3.83
C THR A 73 21.46 4.46 -3.41
N GLU A 74 22.71 4.71 -3.76
CA GLU A 74 23.19 6.08 -3.96
C GLU A 74 22.64 6.57 -5.30
N ASP A 75 21.39 7.05 -5.31
CA ASP A 75 20.81 7.79 -6.42
C ASP A 75 20.58 9.23 -5.97
N GLU A 76 21.68 9.98 -5.82
CA GLU A 76 21.65 11.43 -6.03
C GLU A 76 22.07 11.70 -7.47
N VAL A 77 21.17 11.41 -8.42
CA VAL A 77 21.24 12.04 -9.74
C VAL A 77 20.39 13.31 -9.66
N GLU A 78 21.06 14.44 -9.38
CA GLU A 78 20.50 15.77 -9.60
C GLU A 78 20.08 15.89 -11.07
N THR A 79 18.81 15.63 -11.36
CA THR A 79 18.21 16.05 -12.62
C THR A 79 17.91 17.55 -12.49
N THR A 80 18.94 18.37 -12.69
CA THR A 80 18.75 19.76 -13.13
C THR A 80 18.33 19.70 -14.60
N ALA A 81 17.08 19.26 -14.82
CA ALA A 81 16.43 19.36 -16.10
C ALA A 81 16.16 20.84 -16.37
N GLU A 82 17.08 21.45 -17.11
CA GLU A 82 16.84 22.33 -18.24
C GLU A 82 15.49 23.06 -18.19
N LEU A 83 15.51 24.26 -17.60
CA LEU A 83 14.62 25.35 -18.01
C LEU A 83 15.46 26.59 -18.28
N GLU A 84 16.40 26.49 -19.22
CA GLU A 84 16.84 27.66 -19.98
C GLU A 84 15.75 27.95 -21.01
N THR A 85 14.74 28.70 -20.58
CA THR A 85 13.91 29.47 -21.50
C THR A 85 14.83 30.46 -22.22
N GLU A 86 15.26 30.10 -23.44
CA GLU A 86 15.65 31.08 -24.45
C GLU A 86 14.39 31.86 -24.86
N GLU A 87 14.22 33.07 -24.34
CA GLU A 87 13.37 34.09 -24.94
C GLU A 87 14.20 35.37 -25.10
N GLU A 88 14.42 35.76 -26.36
CA GLU A 88 15.29 36.84 -26.83
C GLU A 88 14.98 38.21 -26.19
N PRO A 89 15.98 39.05 -25.88
CA PRO A 89 15.75 40.49 -25.77
C PRO A 89 15.78 41.14 -27.15
N GLU A 90 14.61 41.64 -27.56
CA GLU A 90 14.40 42.61 -28.64
C GLU A 90 15.28 43.86 -28.44
N GLU A 91 16.28 44.06 -29.30
CA GLU A 91 16.93 45.37 -29.50
C GLU A 91 17.06 45.61 -31.02
N GLU A 92 15.98 46.09 -31.65
CA GLU A 92 16.11 46.85 -32.90
C GLU A 92 16.83 48.18 -32.59
N GLU A 93 18.17 48.17 -32.61
CA GLU A 93 18.93 49.41 -32.86
C GLU A 93 18.77 49.78 -34.35
N THR A 94 17.74 50.55 -34.66
CA THR A 94 17.72 51.33 -35.90
C THR A 94 18.66 52.53 -35.78
N ASN A 95 19.67 52.50 -36.65
CA ASN A 95 20.65 53.51 -37.03
C ASN A 95 20.13 54.95 -37.20
#